data_AF-A0A1C7P4M1-F1
#
_entry.id   AF-A0A1C7P4M1-F1
#
_cell.length_a   1.000
_cell.length_b   1.000
_cell.length_c   1.000
_cell.angle_alpha   90.00
_cell.angle_beta   90.00
_cell.angle_gamma   90.00
#
_symmetry.space_group_name_H-M   'P 1'
#
loop_
_entity.id
_entity.type
_entity.pdbx_description
1 polymer ?
#
loop_
_entity_poly.entity_id
_entity_poly.type
_entity_poly.pdbx_seq_one_letter_code
_entity_poly.pdbx_strand_id
1 'polypeptide(L)' 'MDWYPIEALEAGKLAVLHFENENEQRWVGYIHGDGICHWPENVSGRRPDGWQDLSSLFSALPDSAKQIVAQAL' A
#
# COMPACT_ATOMS: atom_id res chain seq x y z
N MET A 1 -11.16 5.90 -7.75
CA MET A 1 -10.08 5.02 -7.31
C MET A 1 -10.78 3.84 -6.67
N ASP A 2 -10.65 2.66 -7.26
CA ASP A 2 -11.47 1.50 -6.91
C ASP A 2 -10.85 0.70 -5.77
N TRP A 3 -11.69 0.02 -5.00
CA TRP A 3 -11.27 -0.93 -3.98
C TRP A 3 -11.24 -2.32 -4.59
N TYR A 4 -10.16 -3.04 -4.32
CA TYR A 4 -9.92 -4.38 -4.81
C TYR A 4 -9.91 -5.38 -3.64
N PRO A 5 -10.34 -6.63 -3.87
CA PRO A 5 -10.21 -7.69 -2.86
C PRO A 5 -8.73 -7.97 -2.60
N ILE A 6 -8.40 -8.36 -1.36
CA ILE A 6 -7.01 -8.63 -0.99
C ILE A 6 -6.36 -9.76 -1.82
N GLU A 7 -7.16 -10.67 -2.37
CA GLU A 7 -6.70 -11.74 -3.26
C GLU A 7 -6.13 -11.23 -4.58
N ALA A 8 -6.51 -10.02 -4.99
CA ALA A 8 -5.99 -9.37 -6.20
C ALA A 8 -4.73 -8.52 -5.94
N LEU A 9 -4.20 -8.55 -4.72
CA LEU A 9 -3.03 -7.76 -4.34
C LEU A 9 -1.77 -8.25 -5.07
N GLU A 10 -1.11 -7.33 -5.77
CA GLU A 10 0.13 -7.61 -6.50
C GLU A 10 1.36 -7.10 -5.74
N ALA A 11 2.46 -7.88 -5.84
CA ALA A 11 3.75 -7.48 -5.29
C ALA A 11 4.29 -6.19 -5.94
N GLY A 12 5.07 -5.43 -5.18
CA GLY A 12 5.72 -4.20 -5.66
C GLY A 12 4.81 -2.98 -5.75
N LYS A 13 3.58 -3.04 -5.24
CA LYS A 13 2.65 -1.90 -5.22
C LYS A 13 2.67 -1.16 -3.88
N LEU A 14 2.35 0.13 -3.96
CA LEU A 14 2.01 0.95 -2.79
C LEU A 14 0.49 0.96 -2.67
N ALA A 15 -0.03 0.47 -1.55
CA ALA A 15 -1.46 0.28 -1.36
C ALA A 15 -1.96 0.90 -0.06
N VAL A 16 -3.20 1.41 -0.09
CA VAL A 16 -4.00 1.60 1.12
C VAL A 16 -4.73 0.30 1.39
N LEU A 17 -4.70 -0.17 2.62
CA LEU A 17 -5.46 -1.31 3.07
C LEU A 17 -6.68 -0.93 3.87
N HIS A 18 -7.69 -1.76 3.75
CA HIS A 18 -8.84 -1.81 4.62
C HIS A 18 -8.79 -3.07 5.49
N PHE A 19 -9.29 -2.94 6.71
CA PHE A 19 -9.43 -4.05 7.65
C PHE A 19 -10.85 -4.02 8.21
N GLU A 20 -11.56 -5.14 8.11
CA GLU A 20 -12.89 -5.29 8.68
C GLU A 20 -12.87 -5.06 10.20
N ASN A 21 -13.86 -4.34 10.73
CA ASN A 21 -14.06 -4.04 12.17
C ASN A 21 -13.10 -3.04 12.81
N GLU A 22 -12.14 -2.46 12.07
CA GLU A 22 -11.46 -1.26 12.53
C GLU A 22 -12.32 -0.06 12.14
N ASN A 23 -12.69 0.80 13.09
CA ASN A 23 -13.42 2.04 12.83
C ASN A 23 -12.66 2.92 11.82
N GLU A 24 -12.85 2.68 10.53
CA GLU A 24 -12.31 3.43 9.39
C GLU A 24 -10.79 3.54 9.32
N GLN A 25 -10.03 2.72 10.06
CA GLN A 25 -8.56 2.82 10.05
C GLN A 25 -8.00 2.21 8.76
N ARG A 26 -7.55 3.11 7.89
CA ARG A 26 -6.90 2.79 6.61
C ARG A 26 -5.40 2.92 6.78
N TRP A 27 -4.67 1.88 6.41
CA TRP A 27 -3.22 1.81 6.59
C TRP A 27 -2.52 1.82 5.24
N VAL A 28 -1.50 2.66 5.09
CA VAL A 28 -0.65 2.67 3.89
C VAL A 28 0.50 1.72 4.11
N GLY A 29 0.76 0.82 3.15
CA GLY A 29 1.95 -0.02 3.19
C GLY A 29 2.50 -0.36 1.80
N TYR A 30 3.76 -0.78 1.80
CA TYR A 30 4.48 -1.23 0.61
C TYR A 30 4.57 -2.76 0.61
N ILE A 31 4.27 -3.34 -0.54
CA ILE A 31 4.31 -4.78 -0.74
C ILE A 31 5.64 -5.08 -1.38
N HIS A 32 6.51 -5.81 -0.68
CA HIS A 32 7.80 -6.18 -1.23
C HIS A 32 7.65 -7.10 -2.45
N GLY A 33 8.72 -7.22 -3.23
CA GLY A 33 8.75 -8.05 -4.44
C GLY A 33 8.55 -9.56 -4.19
N ASP A 34 8.66 -10.01 -2.94
CA ASP A 34 8.34 -11.37 -2.49
C ASP A 34 6.85 -11.55 -2.15
N GLY A 35 6.04 -10.50 -2.28
CA GLY A 35 4.63 -10.49 -1.92
C GLY A 35 4.39 -10.42 -0.40
N ILE A 36 5.43 -10.28 0.42
CA ILE A 36 5.31 -10.07 1.85
C ILE A 36 5.10 -8.58 2.08
N CYS A 37 4.08 -8.28 2.87
CA CYS A 37 3.78 -6.91 3.21
C CYS A 37 4.38 -6.57 4.58
N HIS A 38 5.14 -5.48 4.62
CA HIS A 38 5.69 -4.96 5.87
C HIS A 38 4.73 -3.92 6.43
N TRP A 39 4.01 -4.32 7.48
CA TRP A 39 2.99 -3.48 8.11
C TRP A 39 3.47 -2.83 9.42
N PRO A 40 2.86 -1.71 9.84
CA PRO A 40 2.97 -1.22 11.21
C PRO A 40 2.62 -2.31 12.24
N GLU A 41 3.32 -2.33 13.38
CA GLU A 41 3.19 -3.40 14.39
C GLU A 41 1.75 -3.63 14.87
N ASN A 42 0.96 -2.56 14.96
CA ASN A 42 -0.43 -2.59 15.43
C ASN A 42 -1.41 -3.29 14.47
N VAL A 43 -1.01 -3.54 13.22
CA VAL A 43 -1.78 -4.35 12.26
C VAL A 43 -0.98 -5.54 11.71
N SER A 44 0.25 -5.74 12.20
CA SER A 44 1.08 -6.89 11.85
C SER A 44 0.41 -8.20 12.27
N GLY A 45 0.45 -9.21 11.40
CA GLY A 45 -0.21 -10.51 11.60
C GLY A 45 -1.71 -10.54 11.30
N ARG A 46 -2.32 -9.40 10.92
CA ARG A 46 -3.72 -9.34 10.49
C ARG A 46 -3.82 -9.41 8.97
N ARG A 47 -4.91 -10.01 8.49
CA ARG A 47 -5.24 -10.05 7.06
C ARG A 47 -6.22 -8.90 6.74
N PRO A 48 -5.83 -7.95 5.88
CA PRO A 48 -6.78 -6.97 5.33
C PRO A 48 -7.82 -7.65 4.43
N ASP A 49 -9.00 -7.03 4.29
CA ASP A 49 -10.11 -7.52 3.47
C ASP A 49 -10.14 -6.86 2.08
N GLY A 50 -9.51 -5.70 1.94
CA GLY A 50 -9.43 -4.97 0.69
C GLY A 50 -8.24 -4.02 0.63
N TRP A 51 -7.97 -3.56 -0.58
CA TRP A 51 -6.89 -2.61 -0.85
C TRP A 51 -7.23 -1.65 -1.98
N GLN A 52 -6.49 -0.55 -2.04
CA GLN A 52 -6.58 0.45 -3.07
C GLN A 52 -5.18 0.82 -3.56
N ASP A 53 -5.01 0.82 -4.88
CA ASP A 53 -3.75 1.18 -5.53
C ASP A 53 -3.48 2.69 -5.44
N LEU A 54 -2.37 3.07 -4.79
CA LEU A 54 -1.93 4.45 -4.73
C LEU A 54 -0.99 4.85 -5.87
N SER A 55 -0.51 3.92 -6.70
CA SER A 55 0.41 4.23 -7.80
C SER A 55 -0.14 5.29 -8.75
N SER A 56 -1.46 5.34 -8.94
CA SER A 56 -2.15 6.37 -9.71
C SER A 56 -2.04 7.80 -9.12
N LEU A 57 -1.86 7.94 -7.80
CA LEU A 57 -1.61 9.25 -7.19
C LEU A 57 -0.22 9.78 -7.52
N PHE A 58 0.75 8.89 -7.72
CA PHE A 58 2.12 9.24 -8.06
C PHE A 58 2.35 9.33 -9.57
N SER A 59 1.45 8.78 -10.40
CA SER A 59 1.58 8.87 -11.86
C SER A 59 1.47 10.30 -12.39
N ALA A 60 0.72 11.16 -11.68
CA ALA A 60 0.57 12.58 -12.02
C ALA A 60 1.68 13.47 -11.43
N LEU A 61 2.57 12.93 -10.59
CA LEU A 61 3.65 13.71 -10.00
C LEU A 61 4.75 13.98 -11.03
N PRO A 62 5.28 15.21 -11.08
CA PRO A 62 6.43 15.52 -11.92
C PRO A 62 7.64 14.69 -11.46
N ASP A 63 8.53 14.35 -12.40
CA ASP A 63 9.67 13.47 -12.12
C ASP A 63 10.60 14.00 -11.03
N SER A 64 10.64 15.32 -10.84
CA SER A 64 11.34 15.97 -9.73
C SER A 64 10.83 15.55 -8.34
N ALA A 65 9.55 15.20 -8.20
CA ALA A 65 8.97 14.72 -6.95
C ALA A 65 9.24 13.21 -6.72
N LYS A 66 9.48 12.44 -7.80
CA LYS A 66 9.80 11.00 -7.71
C LYS A 66 11.24 10.74 -7.25
N GLN A 67 12.11 11.74 -7.33
CA GLN A 67 13.55 11.61 -7.13
C GLN A 67 13.99 11.66 -5.65
N ILE A 68 13.10 12.03 -4.72
CA ILE A 68 13.43 12.26 -3.30
C ILE A 68 13.77 10.94 -2.58
N VAL A 69 13.28 9.78 -3.03
CA VAL A 69 13.46 8.50 -2.32
C VAL A 69 14.77 7.79 -2.68
N ALA A 70 15.34 8.06 -3.86
CA ALA A 70 16.51 7.32 -4.35
C ALA A 70 17.86 7.78 -3.75
N GLN A 71 17.91 8.93 -3.08
CA GLN A 71 19.16 9.46 -2.49
C GLN A 71 19.36 9.08 -1.01
N ALA A 72 18.45 8.30 -0.41
CA ALA A 72 18.53 7.90 0.99
C ALA A 72 18.99 6.44 1.22
N LEU A 73 19.62 5.80 0.22
CA LEU A 73 20.25 4.48 0.31
C LEU A 73 21.76 4.57 0.19
#